data_AF-A0A520MVW4-F1
#
_entry.id   AF-A0A520MVW4-F1
#
_cell.length_a   1.000
_cell.length_b   1.000
_cell.length_c   1.000
_cell.angle_alpha   90.00
_cell.angle_beta   90.00
_cell.angle_gamma   90.00
#
_symmetry.space_group_name_H-M   'P 1'
#
loop_
_entity.id
_entity.type
_entity.pdbx_description
1 polymer ?
#
loop_
_entity_poly.entity_id
_entity_poly.type
_entity_poly.pdbx_seq_one_letter_code
_entity_poly.pdbx_strand_id
1 'polypeptide(L)'
;MSKFLSLSFALLFLSGLLLSNAEDKILTEDILNFEQVDIVDTGSSGDIFLYEKTKVAKDKKTYESSLFLKNYITGEGFKIFDKRTSYSNVQLGQNGKHIFYIDDGAGALRKTKQIWRKSIPYGIRKQLTKYNGDIRNFDLSPDETKIIFVGTAKKETDSLKPIEIDRYQFKQDRQGFLRDVSNHLFLFDLKT
;
A
#
# COMPACT_ATOMS: atom_id res chain seq x y z
N MET A 1 -38.77 55.28 -24.65
CA MET A 1 -38.38 54.70 -23.34
C MET A 1 -38.85 53.26 -23.12
N SER A 2 -39.95 52.75 -23.73
CA SER A 2 -40.43 51.38 -23.42
C SER A 2 -39.58 50.22 -23.98
N LYS A 3 -38.87 50.40 -25.10
CA LYS A 3 -37.99 49.35 -25.67
C LYS A 3 -36.72 49.08 -24.85
N PHE A 4 -36.16 50.10 -24.19
CA PHE A 4 -34.98 49.94 -23.34
C PHE A 4 -35.31 49.29 -21.98
N LEU A 5 -36.51 49.55 -21.45
CA LEU A 5 -36.98 48.93 -20.21
C LEU A 5 -37.29 47.43 -20.40
N SER A 6 -37.82 47.06 -21.58
CA SER A 6 -38.05 45.66 -21.97
C SER A 6 -36.75 44.86 -22.14
N LEU A 7 -35.68 45.49 -22.65
CA LEU A 7 -34.40 44.83 -22.88
C LEU A 7 -33.63 44.58 -21.56
N SER A 8 -33.72 45.49 -20.59
CA SER A 8 -33.15 45.28 -19.24
C SER A 8 -33.86 44.16 -18.46
N PHE A 9 -35.18 44.02 -18.61
CA PHE A 9 -35.94 42.95 -17.94
C PHE A 9 -35.63 41.56 -18.54
N ALA A 10 -35.37 41.49 -19.85
CA ALA A 10 -34.93 40.26 -20.51
C ALA A 10 -33.50 39.84 -20.13
N LEU A 11 -32.58 40.80 -19.92
CA LEU A 11 -31.21 40.50 -19.49
C LEU A 11 -31.15 39.99 -18.03
N LEU A 12 -32.00 40.53 -17.14
CA LEU A 12 -32.09 40.07 -15.74
C LEU A 12 -32.64 38.64 -15.64
N PHE A 13 -33.60 38.26 -16.48
CA PHE A 13 -34.10 36.88 -16.55
C PHE A 13 -33.07 35.89 -17.08
N LEU A 14 -32.19 36.31 -18.00
CA LEU A 14 -31.14 35.44 -18.56
C LEU A 14 -30.00 35.19 -17.55
N SER A 15 -29.74 36.14 -16.65
CA SER A 15 -28.74 35.96 -15.58
C SER A 15 -29.15 34.96 -14.50
N GLY A 16 -30.46 34.80 -14.25
CA GLY A 16 -30.99 33.82 -13.29
C GLY A 16 -30.90 32.36 -13.77
N LEU A 17 -30.89 32.14 -15.09
CA LEU A 17 -30.75 30.80 -15.68
C LEU A 17 -29.30 30.27 -15.67
N LEU A 18 -28.31 31.16 -15.54
CA LEU A 18 -26.89 30.77 -15.44
C LEU A 18 -26.45 30.42 -14.01
N LEU A 19 -27.33 30.64 -13.03
CA LEU A 19 -27.17 30.23 -11.64
C LEU A 19 -28.03 28.99 -11.32
N SER A 20 -28.18 28.06 -12.28
CA SER A 20 -28.60 26.71 -11.89
C SER A 20 -27.45 26.13 -11.08
N ASN A 21 -27.59 26.10 -9.76
CA ASN A 21 -26.87 25.13 -8.93
C ASN A 21 -27.30 23.76 -9.45
N ALA A 22 -26.53 23.22 -10.40
CA ALA A 22 -26.58 21.81 -10.70
C ALA A 22 -26.23 21.13 -9.38
N GLU A 23 -27.22 20.49 -8.77
CA GLU A 23 -26.99 19.64 -7.61
C GLU A 23 -25.95 18.62 -8.07
N ASP A 24 -24.71 18.72 -7.57
CA ASP A 24 -23.65 17.79 -7.93
C ASP A 24 -24.06 16.40 -7.47
N LYS A 25 -24.68 15.64 -8.38
CA LYS A 25 -25.15 14.29 -8.10
C LYS A 25 -23.95 13.40 -7.89
N ILE A 26 -23.81 12.89 -6.67
CA ILE A 26 -22.81 11.88 -6.34
C ILE A 26 -23.22 10.57 -7.02
N LEU A 27 -22.35 10.06 -7.88
CA LEU A 27 -22.51 8.80 -8.63
C LEU A 27 -21.69 7.68 -7.98
N THR A 28 -21.99 6.43 -8.33
CA THR A 28 -21.19 5.29 -7.84
C THR A 28 -19.77 5.35 -8.41
N GLU A 29 -19.63 5.85 -9.63
CA GLU A 29 -18.35 6.01 -10.34
C GLU A 29 -17.41 7.01 -9.65
N ASP A 30 -17.94 7.92 -8.84
CA ASP A 30 -17.12 8.89 -8.11
C ASP A 30 -16.17 8.20 -7.14
N ILE A 31 -16.49 6.98 -6.68
CA ILE A 31 -15.58 6.17 -5.85
C ILE A 31 -14.23 5.91 -6.55
N LEU A 32 -14.20 5.90 -7.87
CA LEU A 32 -13.00 5.65 -8.68
C LEU A 32 -12.05 6.85 -8.71
N ASN A 33 -12.54 8.03 -8.33
CA ASN A 33 -11.77 9.27 -8.30
C ASN A 33 -11.08 9.50 -6.95
N PHE A 34 -11.41 8.73 -5.91
CA PHE A 34 -10.77 8.85 -4.61
C PHE A 34 -9.37 8.24 -4.61
N GLU A 35 -8.44 8.96 -3.97
CA GLU A 35 -7.16 8.42 -3.54
C GLU A 35 -7.21 8.26 -2.03
N GLN A 36 -7.11 7.02 -1.55
CA GLN A 36 -6.91 6.73 -0.14
C GLN A 36 -5.47 7.10 0.23
N VAL A 37 -5.28 7.77 1.36
CA VAL A 37 -3.97 8.20 1.85
C VAL A 37 -3.76 7.68 3.25
N ASP A 38 -2.71 6.88 3.43
CA ASP A 38 -2.37 6.26 4.72
C ASP A 38 -0.93 6.59 5.10
N ILE A 39 -0.69 6.91 6.38
CA ILE A 39 0.67 6.96 6.93
C ILE A 39 1.11 5.51 7.16
N VAL A 40 2.24 5.15 6.56
CA VAL A 40 2.75 3.77 6.60
C VAL A 40 3.74 3.60 7.75
N ASP A 41 4.67 4.54 7.89
CA ASP A 41 5.67 4.52 8.96
C ASP A 41 6.24 5.93 9.19
N THR A 42 6.83 6.16 10.35
CA THR A 42 7.41 7.44 10.77
C THR A 42 8.81 7.25 11.31
N GLY A 43 9.73 8.14 10.95
CA GLY A 43 11.05 8.19 11.59
C GLY A 43 10.94 8.52 13.07
N SER A 44 11.98 8.20 13.84
CA SER A 44 11.98 8.35 15.30
C SER A 44 11.67 9.76 15.82
N SER A 45 12.04 10.81 15.08
CA SER A 45 11.72 12.21 15.43
C SER A 45 10.33 12.66 14.97
N GLY A 46 9.65 11.88 14.10
CA GLY A 46 8.39 12.26 13.46
C GLY A 46 8.54 13.22 12.27
N ASP A 47 9.72 13.80 12.04
CA ASP A 47 9.95 14.77 10.96
C ASP A 47 9.83 14.14 9.57
N ILE A 48 10.21 12.87 9.44
CA ILE A 48 10.17 12.13 8.20
C ILE A 48 9.12 11.03 8.33
N PHE A 49 8.25 10.91 7.34
CA PHE A 49 7.24 9.87 7.30
C PHE A 49 7.06 9.31 5.89
N LEU A 50 6.68 8.03 5.86
CA LEU A 50 6.18 7.36 4.67
C LEU A 50 4.67 7.48 4.64
N TYR A 51 4.15 7.80 3.48
CA TYR A 51 2.72 7.70 3.22
C TYR A 51 2.47 7.03 1.88
N GLU A 52 1.38 6.29 1.82
CA GLU A 52 0.92 5.60 0.64
C GLU A 52 -0.31 6.29 0.08
N LYS A 53 -0.37 6.39 -1.25
CA LYS A 53 -1.59 6.76 -1.97
C LYS A 53 -2.08 5.55 -2.74
N THR A 54 -3.28 5.10 -2.43
CA THR A 54 -3.92 3.96 -3.09
C THR A 54 -5.13 4.42 -3.87
N LYS A 55 -5.26 3.93 -5.10
CA LYS A 55 -6.43 4.21 -5.93
C LYS A 55 -6.86 3.00 -6.74
N VAL A 56 -8.08 3.05 -7.24
CA VAL A 56 -8.60 2.03 -8.13
C VAL A 56 -7.99 2.20 -9.52
N ALA A 57 -7.30 1.17 -10.00
CA ALA A 57 -6.86 1.06 -11.38
C ALA A 57 -7.94 0.34 -12.18
N LYS A 58 -8.95 1.08 -12.65
CA LYS A 58 -10.17 0.57 -13.31
C LYS A 58 -9.86 -0.44 -14.42
N ASP A 59 -8.95 -0.11 -15.32
CA ASP A 59 -8.61 -0.96 -16.48
C ASP A 59 -7.98 -2.30 -16.06
N LYS A 60 -7.25 -2.31 -14.95
CA LYS A 60 -6.59 -3.49 -14.40
C LYS A 60 -7.46 -4.25 -13.40
N LYS A 61 -8.65 -3.72 -13.06
CA LYS A 61 -9.57 -4.26 -12.05
C LYS A 61 -8.86 -4.59 -10.72
N THR A 62 -7.97 -3.68 -10.29
CA THR A 62 -7.17 -3.84 -9.08
C THR A 62 -6.95 -2.48 -8.40
N TYR A 63 -6.32 -2.49 -7.23
CA TYR A 63 -5.79 -1.29 -6.60
C TYR A 63 -4.31 -1.13 -6.93
N GLU A 64 -3.87 0.12 -7.08
CA GLU A 64 -2.46 0.46 -7.22
C GLU A 64 -2.07 1.45 -6.13
N SER A 65 -0.94 1.18 -5.50
CA SER A 65 -0.37 2.01 -4.45
C SER A 65 0.91 2.68 -4.91
N SER A 66 1.06 3.96 -4.58
CA SER A 66 2.32 4.71 -4.74
C SER A 66 2.82 5.13 -3.36
N LEU A 67 4.08 4.81 -3.07
CA LEU A 67 4.72 5.11 -1.80
C LEU A 67 5.55 6.38 -1.93
N PHE A 68 5.44 7.26 -0.95
CA PHE A 68 6.15 8.52 -0.88
C PHE A 68 6.88 8.65 0.46
N LEU A 69 7.98 9.41 0.44
CA LEU A 69 8.62 9.92 1.65
C LEU A 69 8.48 11.42 1.68
N LYS A 70 8.15 11.96 2.85
CA LYS A 70 8.06 13.40 3.09
C LYS A 70 8.84 13.76 4.34
N ASN A 71 9.60 14.85 4.27
CA ASN A 71 10.07 15.57 5.43
C ASN A 71 9.08 16.72 5.70
N TYR A 72 8.46 16.70 6.87
CA TYR A 72 7.48 17.71 7.29
C TYR A 72 8.12 19.07 7.52
N ILE A 73 9.32 19.10 8.10
CA ILE A 73 10.03 20.32 8.49
C ILE A 73 10.58 21.06 7.27
N THR A 74 11.28 20.36 6.37
CA THR A 74 11.87 20.98 5.17
C THR A 74 10.88 21.12 4.03
N GLY A 75 9.77 20.37 4.06
CA GLY A 75 8.83 20.28 2.95
C GLY A 75 9.36 19.45 1.77
N GLU A 76 10.56 18.89 1.84
CA GLU A 76 11.09 18.02 0.80
C GLU A 76 10.35 16.68 0.75
N GLY A 77 10.26 16.09 -0.43
CA GLY A 77 9.68 14.76 -0.57
C GLY A 77 9.87 14.20 -1.98
N PHE A 78 9.77 12.88 -2.09
CA PHE A 78 9.89 12.18 -3.37
C PHE A 78 9.08 10.89 -3.34
N LYS A 79 8.78 10.39 -4.54
CA LYS A 79 8.10 9.13 -4.75
C LYS A 79 9.11 7.98 -4.73
N ILE A 80 8.88 6.97 -3.89
CA ILE A 80 9.73 5.77 -3.77
C ILE A 80 9.25 4.67 -4.72
N PHE A 81 7.94 4.40 -4.73
CA PHE A 81 7.31 3.44 -5.62
C PHE A 81 6.18 4.11 -6.39
N ASP A 82 6.08 3.81 -7.68
CA ASP A 82 5.01 4.30 -8.54
C ASP A 82 4.12 3.14 -8.96
N LYS A 83 2.82 3.24 -8.65
CA LYS A 83 1.76 2.34 -9.12
C LYS A 83 2.11 0.85 -9.00
N ARG A 84 2.52 0.42 -7.80
CA ARG A 84 2.88 -0.97 -7.50
C ARG A 84 1.76 -1.69 -6.74
N THR A 85 1.71 -3.00 -6.90
CA THR A 85 0.67 -3.88 -6.31
C THR A 85 1.23 -4.98 -5.40
N SER A 86 2.55 -5.20 -5.38
CA SER A 86 3.15 -6.43 -4.82
C SER A 86 3.85 -6.27 -3.48
N TYR A 87 4.02 -5.04 -2.99
CA TYR A 87 4.76 -4.74 -1.77
C TYR A 87 3.85 -4.61 -0.56
N SER A 88 4.38 -4.92 0.63
CA SER A 88 3.67 -4.77 1.90
C SER A 88 4.66 -4.55 3.05
N ASN A 89 4.13 -4.19 4.23
CA ASN A 89 4.85 -3.98 5.48
C ASN A 89 6.15 -3.17 5.29
N VAL A 90 6.01 -1.90 4.92
CA VAL A 90 7.15 -1.02 4.68
C VAL A 90 7.57 -0.37 6.00
N GLN A 91 8.86 -0.39 6.31
CA GLN A 91 9.44 0.30 7.47
C GLN A 91 10.61 1.19 7.05
N LEU A 92 10.72 2.36 7.67
CA LEU A 92 11.82 3.32 7.51
C LEU A 92 13.07 2.83 8.24
N GLY A 93 14.20 2.91 7.54
CA GLY A 93 15.52 2.70 8.12
C GLY A 93 16.34 3.98 8.20
N GLN A 94 17.11 4.12 9.29
CA GLN A 94 18.09 5.17 9.57
C GLN A 94 17.52 6.57 9.31
N ASN A 95 16.29 6.80 9.81
CA ASN A 95 15.54 8.04 9.61
C ASN A 95 15.48 8.48 8.12
N GLY A 96 15.19 7.55 7.20
CA GLY A 96 14.90 7.87 5.80
C GLY A 96 16.03 7.65 4.79
N LYS A 97 17.16 7.05 5.19
CA LYS A 97 18.22 6.67 4.24
C LYS A 97 17.84 5.47 3.37
N HIS A 98 16.98 4.61 3.88
CA HIS A 98 16.50 3.43 3.18
C HIS A 98 15.16 2.96 3.74
N ILE A 99 14.49 2.07 3.01
CA ILE A 99 13.31 1.34 3.49
C ILE A 99 13.59 -0.16 3.50
N PHE A 100 12.89 -0.84 4.39
CA PHE A 100 12.69 -2.28 4.40
C PHE A 100 11.24 -2.58 4.01
N TYR A 101 11.00 -3.64 3.25
CA TYR A 101 9.65 -3.99 2.82
C TYR A 101 9.58 -5.46 2.39
N ILE A 102 8.38 -6.02 2.38
CA ILE A 102 8.10 -7.34 1.81
C ILE A 102 7.74 -7.19 0.33
N ASP A 103 8.28 -8.06 -0.52
CA ASP A 103 7.98 -8.14 -1.95
C ASP A 103 8.24 -9.55 -2.46
N ASP A 104 7.87 -9.84 -3.71
CA ASP A 104 8.20 -11.12 -4.33
C ASP A 104 9.72 -11.32 -4.40
N GLY A 105 10.18 -12.55 -4.13
CA GLY A 105 11.60 -12.89 -4.19
C GLY A 105 12.18 -12.85 -5.62
N ALA A 106 13.50 -12.96 -5.71
CA ALA A 106 14.24 -13.08 -6.95
C ALA A 106 14.50 -14.55 -7.32
N GLY A 107 14.77 -14.80 -8.61
CA GLY A 107 15.13 -16.13 -9.11
C GLY A 107 14.10 -17.21 -8.76
N ALA A 108 14.57 -18.29 -8.14
CA ALA A 108 13.74 -19.43 -7.72
C ALA A 108 12.69 -19.07 -6.64
N LEU A 109 12.84 -17.92 -5.97
CA LEU A 109 11.94 -17.44 -4.90
C LEU A 109 10.89 -16.44 -5.40
N ARG A 110 10.72 -16.24 -6.71
CA ARG A 110 9.72 -15.33 -7.31
C ARG A 110 8.27 -15.58 -6.92
N LYS A 111 7.96 -16.79 -6.44
CA LYS A 111 6.61 -17.15 -5.97
C LYS A 111 6.48 -17.09 -4.45
N THR A 112 7.46 -16.52 -3.76
CA THR A 112 7.46 -16.39 -2.31
C THR A 112 7.74 -14.96 -1.88
N LYS A 113 7.17 -14.55 -0.76
CA LYS A 113 7.41 -13.24 -0.15
C LYS A 113 8.71 -13.22 0.64
N GLN A 114 9.56 -12.25 0.34
CA GLN A 114 10.87 -12.05 0.93
C GLN A 114 11.02 -10.61 1.44
N ILE A 115 11.94 -10.38 2.36
CA ILE A 115 12.27 -9.04 2.83
C ILE A 115 13.35 -8.43 1.94
N TRP A 116 13.13 -7.17 1.57
CA TRP A 116 13.99 -6.37 0.72
C TRP A 116 14.39 -5.10 1.44
N ARG A 117 15.56 -4.56 1.07
CA ARG A 117 16.02 -3.22 1.44
C ARG A 117 16.20 -2.39 0.19
N LYS A 118 15.77 -1.13 0.20
CA LYS A 118 16.02 -0.17 -0.89
C LYS A 118 16.61 1.11 -0.33
N SER A 119 17.76 1.51 -0.86
CA SER A 119 18.34 2.83 -0.58
C SER A 119 17.56 3.93 -1.30
N ILE A 120 17.50 5.10 -0.67
CA ILE A 120 16.63 6.21 -1.05
C ILE A 120 17.52 7.45 -1.36
N PRO A 121 17.14 8.36 -2.28
CA PRO A 121 15.90 8.40 -3.06
C PRO A 121 15.83 7.42 -4.23
N TYR A 122 16.93 7.17 -4.93
CA TYR A 122 16.95 6.39 -6.18
C TYR A 122 17.80 5.12 -6.13
N GLY A 123 18.17 4.68 -4.94
CA GLY A 123 19.12 3.59 -4.76
C GLY A 123 18.61 2.20 -5.17
N ILE A 124 19.54 1.26 -5.25
CA ILE A 124 19.34 -0.14 -5.65
C ILE A 124 18.51 -0.87 -4.58
N ARG A 125 17.66 -1.82 -5.02
CA ARG A 125 17.00 -2.77 -4.10
C ARG A 125 17.87 -4.01 -3.91
N LYS A 126 17.96 -4.51 -2.68
CA LYS A 126 18.67 -5.74 -2.31
C LYS A 126 17.72 -6.67 -1.58
N GLN A 127 17.60 -7.91 -2.06
CA GLN A 127 16.90 -8.95 -1.31
C GLN A 127 17.75 -9.34 -0.10
N LEU A 128 17.16 -9.33 1.09
CA LEU A 128 17.86 -9.67 2.33
C LEU A 128 17.70 -11.14 2.69
N THR A 129 16.48 -11.67 2.56
CA THR A 129 16.18 -13.05 2.96
C THR A 129 16.17 -14.00 1.77
N LYS A 130 16.49 -15.28 2.02
CA LYS A 130 16.27 -16.40 1.08
C LYS A 130 15.47 -17.51 1.77
N TYR A 131 14.35 -17.13 2.37
CA TYR A 131 13.53 -18.03 3.18
C TYR A 131 12.75 -19.00 2.29
N ASN A 132 12.79 -20.31 2.61
CA ASN A 132 12.02 -21.33 1.89
C ASN A 132 10.56 -21.38 2.39
N GLY A 133 9.80 -20.37 2.00
CA GLY A 133 8.45 -20.13 2.47
C GLY A 133 8.05 -18.67 2.25
N ASP A 134 6.88 -18.30 2.76
CA ASP A 134 6.38 -16.93 2.67
C ASP A 134 6.61 -16.17 3.98
N ILE A 135 7.23 -15.00 3.87
CA ILE A 135 7.30 -14.03 4.96
C ILE A 135 6.02 -13.19 4.95
N ARG A 136 5.28 -13.20 6.07
CA ARG A 136 3.98 -12.52 6.20
C ARG A 136 4.12 -11.12 6.79
N ASN A 137 5.00 -10.96 7.78
CA ASN A 137 5.24 -9.70 8.47
C ASN A 137 6.66 -9.67 9.02
N PHE A 138 7.21 -8.49 9.29
CA PHE A 138 8.48 -8.33 9.98
C PHE A 138 8.53 -7.05 10.80
N ASP A 139 9.45 -7.01 11.77
CA ASP A 139 9.87 -5.79 12.46
C ASP A 139 11.40 -5.67 12.44
N LEU A 140 11.87 -4.46 12.16
CA LEU A 140 13.28 -4.09 12.19
C LEU A 140 13.67 -3.68 13.62
N SER A 141 14.84 -4.13 14.09
CA SER A 141 15.37 -3.65 15.36
C SER A 141 15.76 -2.16 15.27
N PRO A 142 15.62 -1.36 16.34
CA PRO A 142 15.95 0.07 16.31
C PRO A 142 17.39 0.40 15.89
N ASP A 143 18.32 -0.51 16.14
CA ASP A 143 19.73 -0.41 15.76
C ASP A 143 20.03 -0.97 14.35
N GLU A 144 19.00 -1.46 13.66
CA GLU A 144 19.04 -2.10 12.34
C GLU A 144 20.01 -3.26 12.21
N THR A 145 20.25 -3.98 13.30
CA THR A 145 21.13 -5.16 13.28
C THR A 145 20.37 -6.45 13.10
N LYS A 146 19.07 -6.46 13.39
CA LYS A 146 18.21 -7.64 13.37
C LYS A 146 16.86 -7.35 12.75
N ILE A 147 16.27 -8.38 12.17
CA ILE A 147 14.87 -8.39 11.76
C ILE A 147 14.21 -9.60 12.40
N ILE A 148 13.09 -9.39 13.10
CA ILE A 148 12.19 -10.47 13.49
C ILE A 148 11.11 -10.60 12.41
N PHE A 149 10.80 -11.82 11.98
CA PHE A 149 9.76 -12.01 10.97
C PHE A 149 8.90 -13.23 11.23
N VAL A 150 7.66 -13.18 10.73
CA VAL A 150 6.71 -14.30 10.75
C VAL A 150 6.78 -15.01 9.41
N GLY A 151 7.20 -16.27 9.42
CA GLY A 151 7.31 -17.11 8.22
C GLY A 151 6.36 -18.30 8.25
N THR A 152 5.81 -18.64 7.09
CA THR A 152 5.13 -19.93 6.86
C THR A 152 6.02 -20.82 6.02
N ALA A 153 6.21 -22.07 6.45
CA ALA A 153 6.92 -23.07 5.66
C ALA A 153 6.24 -23.27 4.30
N LYS A 154 7.05 -23.45 3.25
CA LYS A 154 6.53 -23.77 1.91
C LYS A 154 5.85 -25.14 1.94
N LYS A 155 4.52 -25.17 1.80
CA LYS A 155 3.76 -26.42 1.67
C LYS A 155 3.44 -26.67 0.20
N GLU A 156 3.82 -27.83 -0.32
CA GLU A 156 3.26 -28.31 -1.59
C GLU A 156 1.78 -28.60 -1.35
N THR A 157 0.93 -27.71 -1.87
CA THR A 157 -0.51 -27.88 -1.74
C THR A 157 -0.96 -28.71 -2.92
N ASP A 158 -1.24 -29.99 -2.69
CA ASP A 158 -1.91 -30.84 -3.66
C ASP A 158 -3.39 -30.39 -3.73
N SER A 159 -3.67 -29.41 -4.60
CA SER A 159 -4.96 -28.72 -4.69
C SER A 159 -6.14 -29.63 -5.03
N LEU A 160 -5.87 -30.88 -5.40
CA LEU A 160 -6.86 -31.89 -5.75
C LEU A 160 -7.41 -32.64 -4.52
N LYS A 161 -6.73 -32.61 -3.37
CA LYS A 161 -7.18 -33.32 -2.17
C LYS A 161 -8.25 -32.53 -1.41
N PRO A 162 -9.30 -33.20 -0.89
CA PRO A 162 -10.28 -32.58 0.00
C PRO A 162 -9.61 -31.89 1.19
N ILE A 163 -10.26 -30.83 1.70
CA ILE A 163 -9.82 -30.17 2.94
C ILE A 163 -10.30 -31.03 4.11
N GLU A 164 -9.36 -31.62 4.85
CA GLU A 164 -9.64 -32.29 6.12
C GLU A 164 -9.71 -31.24 7.24
N ILE A 165 -10.74 -31.34 8.09
CA ILE A 165 -10.99 -30.43 9.22
C ILE A 165 -10.89 -31.22 10.52
N ASP A 166 -9.88 -30.89 11.31
CA ASP A 166 -9.55 -31.55 12.59
C ASP A 166 -9.59 -30.58 13.80
N ARG A 167 -9.77 -29.28 13.53
CA ARG A 167 -9.70 -28.19 14.52
C ARG A 167 -11.05 -27.48 14.69
N TYR A 168 -11.32 -26.98 15.90
CA TYR A 168 -12.55 -26.24 16.22
C TYR A 168 -12.71 -24.95 15.38
N GLN A 169 -11.66 -24.13 15.30
CA GLN A 169 -11.65 -22.98 14.38
C GLN A 169 -11.05 -23.43 13.05
N PHE A 170 -11.89 -23.65 12.05
CA PHE A 170 -11.48 -24.18 10.75
C PHE A 170 -11.57 -23.18 9.59
N LYS A 171 -12.15 -22.00 9.82
CA LYS A 171 -12.30 -20.94 8.81
C LYS A 171 -12.18 -19.57 9.46
N GLN A 172 -11.64 -18.61 8.73
CA GLN A 172 -11.55 -17.22 9.13
C GLN A 172 -11.96 -16.31 7.96
N ASP A 173 -12.62 -15.19 8.26
CA ASP A 173 -12.96 -14.20 7.25
C ASP A 173 -11.69 -13.66 6.55
N ARG A 174 -11.79 -13.36 5.25
CA ARG A 174 -10.69 -12.98 4.34
C ARG A 174 -9.57 -14.02 4.13
N GLN A 175 -9.34 -14.94 5.08
CA GLN A 175 -8.32 -16.00 4.98
C GLN A 175 -8.87 -17.30 4.41
N GLY A 176 -10.17 -17.57 4.58
CA GLY A 176 -10.81 -18.80 4.14
C GLY A 176 -10.55 -19.96 5.10
N PHE A 177 -10.47 -21.17 4.56
CA PHE A 177 -10.23 -22.39 5.36
C PHE A 177 -8.82 -22.38 5.93
N LEU A 178 -8.72 -22.54 7.25
CA LEU A 178 -7.44 -22.66 7.93
C LEU A 178 -6.82 -24.00 7.56
N ARG A 179 -5.61 -23.94 7.01
CA ARG A 179 -4.83 -25.12 6.64
C ARG A 179 -3.89 -25.49 7.77
N ASP A 180 -3.40 -26.70 7.72
CA ASP A 180 -2.34 -27.16 8.61
C ASP A 180 -0.98 -26.60 8.15
N VAL A 181 -0.83 -25.28 8.30
CA VAL A 181 0.39 -24.51 8.07
C VAL A 181 0.61 -23.65 9.30
N SER A 182 1.75 -23.87 9.96
CA SER A 182 2.13 -23.12 11.15
C SER A 182 2.92 -21.87 10.78
N ASN A 183 2.58 -20.77 11.43
CA ASN A 183 3.40 -19.56 11.44
C ASN A 183 4.48 -19.72 12.51
N HIS A 184 5.73 -19.38 12.18
CA HIS A 184 6.82 -19.35 13.14
C HIS A 184 7.50 -17.98 13.15
N LEU A 185 8.01 -17.59 14.31
CA LEU A 185 8.84 -16.41 14.46
C LEU A 185 10.30 -16.80 14.19
N PHE A 186 10.97 -15.98 13.38
CA PHE A 186 12.37 -16.14 13.03
C PHE A 186 13.11 -14.85 13.34
N LEU A 187 14.36 -14.98 13.79
CA LEU A 187 15.30 -13.87 13.94
C LEU A 187 16.35 -13.94 12.84
N PHE A 188 16.52 -12.85 12.11
CA PHE A 188 17.50 -12.69 11.04
C PHE A 188 18.51 -11.61 11.42
N ASP A 189 19.80 -11.94 11.45
CA ASP A 189 20.86 -10.97 11.71
C ASP A 189 21.33 -10.32 10.40
N LEU A 190 21.39 -8.99 10.35
CA LEU A 190 21.77 -8.23 9.15
C LEU A 190 23.28 -8.08 8.98
N LYS A 191 24.08 -8.38 10.02
CA LYS A 191 25.55 -8.24 9.99
C LYS A 191 26.26 -9.48 9.46
N THR A 192 25.58 -10.62 9.43
CA THR A 192 26.15 -11.93 9.05
C THR A 192 25.68 -12.32 7.65
#